data_AF-X1TPA5-F1
#
_entry.id   AF-X1TPA5-F1
#
_cell.length_a   1.000
_cell.length_b   1.000
_cell.length_c   1.000
_cell.angle_alpha   90.00
_cell.angle_beta   90.00
_cell.angle_gamma   90.00
#
_symmetry.space_group_name_H-M   'P 1'
#
loop_
_entity.id
_entity.type
_entity.pdbx_description
1 polymer ?
#
loop_
_entity_poly.entity_id
_entity_poly.type
_entity_poly.pdbx_seq_one_letter_code
_entity_poly.pdbx_strand_id
1 'polypeptide(L)'
;DSLTVSIKELPLFLMGPCLYFIIVNNLNYSKHVDQILTAIFIIGGLFGIYGILQYFGIDFSFWEGNFGRQKVSGLFGNVNYFAEYLIIPLPIIIAFFLASRKKIFNIFVLLAIFTMGESLIFTFTRSSYLGFAVSLIFMFLLFLKIQGKKFIYKNNKIIILIIEAIVIITIALFIMANPIDKSQINLSEFEERISIPKVSASSSFASRIATWKFTTLMIRDNPLLGSGLGTFEYNTLKYQAKLFDQGQNRTIYPYGFAQKAHNEYLQLWAELGIIGLSIFIWLMVSYFNY
;
A
#
# COMPACT_ATOMS: atom_id res chain seq x y z
N ASP A 1 -25.02 -17.77 -2.65
CA ASP A 1 -25.85 -16.75 -1.98
C ASP A 1 -24.93 -15.68 -1.40
N SER A 2 -25.21 -14.41 -1.64
CA SER A 2 -24.40 -13.28 -1.17
C SER A 2 -24.32 -13.24 0.36
N LEU A 3 -25.42 -13.57 1.04
CA LEU A 3 -25.48 -13.59 2.51
C LEU A 3 -24.46 -14.57 3.10
N THR A 4 -24.38 -15.78 2.57
CA THR A 4 -23.41 -16.80 3.02
C THR A 4 -21.97 -16.34 2.83
N VAL A 5 -21.67 -15.65 1.72
CA VAL A 5 -20.34 -15.09 1.45
C VAL A 5 -20.03 -13.99 2.47
N SER A 6 -20.95 -13.06 2.67
CA SER A 6 -20.75 -11.95 3.61
C SER A 6 -20.56 -12.42 5.04
N ILE A 7 -21.28 -13.45 5.50
CA ILE A 7 -21.09 -14.04 6.84
C ILE A 7 -19.68 -14.62 6.99
N LYS A 8 -19.13 -15.26 5.95
CA LYS A 8 -17.77 -15.83 5.97
C LYS A 8 -16.69 -14.75 5.99
N GLU A 9 -16.92 -13.63 5.33
CA GLU A 9 -15.96 -12.52 5.19
C GLU A 9 -16.02 -11.51 6.35
N LEU A 10 -17.14 -11.50 7.09
CA LEU A 10 -17.38 -10.59 8.21
C LEU A 10 -16.27 -10.64 9.29
N PRO A 11 -15.76 -11.80 9.73
CA PRO A 11 -14.68 -11.83 10.71
C PRO A 11 -13.41 -11.13 10.24
N LEU A 12 -13.04 -11.31 8.96
CA LEU A 12 -11.85 -10.67 8.38
C LEU A 12 -12.04 -9.15 8.30
N PHE A 13 -13.22 -8.70 7.90
CA PHE A 13 -13.57 -7.28 7.85
C PHE A 13 -13.56 -6.62 9.24
N LEU A 14 -14.11 -7.30 10.26
CA LEU A 14 -14.18 -6.79 11.63
C LEU A 14 -12.85 -6.89 12.40
N MET A 15 -11.87 -7.67 11.90
CA MET A 15 -10.61 -7.89 12.59
C MET A 15 -9.88 -6.58 12.90
N GLY A 16 -9.79 -5.67 11.93
CA GLY A 16 -9.13 -4.37 12.11
C GLY A 16 -9.78 -3.49 13.20
N PRO A 17 -11.09 -3.18 13.09
CA PRO A 17 -11.82 -2.42 14.11
C PRO A 17 -11.78 -3.07 15.50
N CYS A 18 -11.89 -4.39 15.59
CA CYS A 18 -11.81 -5.11 16.87
C CYS A 18 -10.41 -5.00 17.48
N LEU A 19 -9.35 -5.20 16.69
CA LEU A 19 -7.97 -5.03 17.16
C LEU A 19 -7.72 -3.60 17.62
N TYR A 20 -8.20 -2.60 16.87
CA TYR A 20 -8.13 -1.20 17.26
C TYR A 20 -8.81 -0.95 18.62
N PHE A 21 -10.04 -1.44 18.81
CA PHE A 21 -10.78 -1.28 20.06
C PHE A 21 -10.08 -1.97 21.24
N ILE A 22 -9.52 -3.16 21.04
CA ILE A 22 -8.75 -3.87 22.06
C ILE A 22 -7.49 -3.07 22.44
N ILE A 23 -6.75 -2.59 21.44
CA ILE A 23 -5.52 -1.79 21.63
C ILE A 23 -5.84 -0.51 22.41
N VAL A 24 -6.81 0.29 21.98
CA VAL A 24 -7.11 1.58 22.63
C VAL A 24 -7.61 1.41 24.06
N ASN A 25 -8.39 0.36 24.36
CA ASN A 25 -8.93 0.18 25.71
C ASN A 25 -7.98 -0.48 26.72
N ASN A 26 -6.94 -1.19 26.25
CA ASN A 26 -6.05 -1.95 27.14
C ASN A 26 -4.67 -1.31 27.31
N LEU A 27 -4.31 -0.30 26.51
CA LEU A 27 -2.97 0.26 26.54
C LEU A 27 -2.86 1.50 27.43
N ASN A 28 -2.08 1.36 28.52
CA ASN A 28 -1.48 2.49 29.20
C ASN A 28 -0.44 3.20 28.31
N TYR A 29 -0.77 4.41 27.86
CA TYR A 29 -0.01 5.21 26.89
C TYR A 29 1.49 5.41 27.21
N SER A 30 1.87 5.51 28.49
CA SER A 30 3.25 5.87 28.86
C SER A 30 4.26 4.72 28.77
N LYS A 31 3.82 3.45 28.85
CA LYS A 31 4.72 2.28 28.87
C LYS A 31 4.58 1.39 27.64
N HIS A 32 3.37 1.27 27.08
CA HIS A 32 3.15 0.32 26.00
C HIS A 32 3.46 0.87 24.60
N VAL A 33 3.50 2.19 24.41
CA VAL A 33 3.84 2.77 23.10
C VAL A 33 5.25 2.37 22.67
N ASP A 34 6.24 2.46 23.56
CA ASP A 34 7.61 2.03 23.28
C ASP A 34 7.69 0.53 22.96
N GLN A 35 6.89 -0.30 23.63
CA GLN A 35 6.85 -1.74 23.38
C GLN A 35 6.22 -2.07 22.03
N ILE A 36 5.15 -1.37 21.65
CA ILE A 36 4.51 -1.52 20.34
C ILE A 36 5.45 -1.07 19.23
N LEU A 37 6.08 0.10 19.39
CA LEU A 37 7.10 0.57 18.45
C LEU A 37 8.26 -0.42 18.35
N THR A 38 8.65 -1.02 19.49
CA THR A 38 9.69 -2.06 19.52
C THR A 38 9.27 -3.30 18.75
N ALA A 39 8.07 -3.81 18.98
CA ALA A 39 7.53 -4.94 18.23
C ALA A 39 7.44 -4.63 16.73
N ILE A 40 6.98 -3.42 16.37
CA ILE A 40 6.85 -2.99 14.99
C ILE A 40 8.20 -2.99 14.26
N PHE A 41 9.26 -2.41 14.83
CA PHE A 41 10.56 -2.40 14.14
C PHE A 41 11.24 -3.78 14.16
N ILE A 42 11.04 -4.60 15.20
CA ILE A 42 11.59 -5.96 15.21
C ILE A 42 10.92 -6.80 14.12
N ILE A 43 9.58 -6.84 14.10
CA ILE A 43 8.82 -7.62 13.12
C ILE A 43 9.06 -7.07 11.71
N GLY A 44 8.99 -5.76 11.53
CA GLY A 44 9.29 -5.10 10.26
C GLY A 44 10.71 -5.40 9.78
N GLY A 45 11.70 -5.33 10.67
CA GLY A 45 13.09 -5.64 10.36
C GLY A 45 13.28 -7.10 9.96
N LEU A 46 12.64 -8.06 10.63
CA LEU A 46 12.66 -9.48 10.27
C LEU A 46 12.03 -9.73 8.90
N PHE A 47 10.89 -9.10 8.62
CA PHE A 47 10.28 -9.15 7.29
C PHE A 47 11.17 -8.51 6.23
N GLY A 48 11.84 -7.40 6.55
CA GLY A 48 12.82 -6.76 5.68
C GLY A 48 14.03 -7.65 5.38
N ILE A 49 14.53 -8.40 6.37
CA ILE A 49 15.58 -9.40 6.14
C ILE A 49 15.07 -10.49 5.20
N TYR A 50 13.87 -11.01 5.44
CA TYR A 50 13.31 -12.07 4.62
C TYR A 50 13.05 -11.65 3.17
N GLY A 51 12.58 -10.42 2.93
CA GLY A 51 12.43 -9.89 1.58
C GLY A 51 13.76 -9.74 0.84
N ILE A 52 14.85 -9.39 1.53
CA ILE A 52 16.21 -9.38 0.97
C ILE A 52 16.64 -10.80 0.60
N LEU A 53 16.42 -11.77 1.49
CA LEU A 53 16.74 -13.18 1.22
C LEU A 53 15.99 -13.70 -0.01
N GLN A 54 14.70 -13.39 -0.12
CA GLN A 54 13.87 -13.73 -1.28
C GLN A 54 14.40 -13.12 -2.59
N TYR A 55 14.87 -11.88 -2.56
CA TYR A 55 15.49 -11.24 -3.72
C TYR A 55 16.72 -12.02 -4.22
N PHE A 56 17.54 -12.54 -3.29
CA PHE A 56 18.70 -13.38 -3.61
C PHE A 56 18.36 -14.85 -3.89
N GLY A 57 17.08 -15.22 -3.92
CA GLY A 57 16.63 -16.58 -4.23
C GLY A 57 16.65 -17.54 -3.04
N ILE A 58 16.83 -17.02 -1.82
CA ILE A 58 16.69 -17.80 -0.58
C ILE A 58 15.23 -17.67 -0.14
N ASP A 59 14.45 -18.71 -0.40
CA ASP A 59 13.02 -18.73 -0.10
C ASP A 59 12.56 -20.09 0.46
N PHE A 60 11.38 -20.13 1.06
CA PHE A 60 10.75 -21.39 1.46
C PHE A 60 10.17 -22.12 0.24
N SER A 61 10.13 -23.45 0.30
CA SER A 61 9.67 -24.30 -0.80
C SER A 61 8.21 -24.05 -1.22
N PHE A 62 7.36 -23.60 -0.30
CA PHE A 62 5.96 -23.27 -0.63
C PHE A 62 5.80 -22.01 -1.50
N TRP A 63 6.88 -21.27 -1.74
CA TRP A 63 6.93 -20.12 -2.66
C TRP A 63 7.61 -20.43 -4.01
N GLU A 64 7.96 -21.68 -4.30
CA GLU A 64 8.67 -22.08 -5.54
C GLU A 64 7.95 -21.66 -6.85
N GLY A 65 6.66 -21.33 -6.79
CA GLY A 65 5.89 -20.79 -7.91
C GLY A 65 6.04 -19.28 -8.17
N ASN A 66 6.70 -18.53 -7.29
CA ASN A 66 6.86 -17.09 -7.44
C ASN A 66 7.97 -16.75 -8.45
N PHE A 67 7.63 -15.95 -9.45
CA PHE A 67 8.54 -15.52 -10.51
C PHE A 67 8.54 -14.00 -10.70
N GLY A 68 9.60 -13.51 -11.35
CA GLY A 68 9.79 -12.07 -11.56
C GLY A 68 9.69 -11.28 -10.25
N ARG A 69 8.94 -10.19 -10.28
CA ARG A 69 8.69 -9.32 -9.12
C ARG A 69 8.00 -10.04 -7.96
N GLN A 70 7.21 -11.09 -8.21
CA GLN A 70 6.50 -11.81 -7.13
C GLN A 70 7.41 -12.59 -6.20
N LYS A 71 8.70 -12.77 -6.57
CA LYS A 71 9.70 -13.39 -5.69
C LYS A 71 9.83 -12.66 -4.35
N VAL A 72 9.73 -11.33 -4.34
CA VAL A 72 9.90 -10.52 -3.14
C VAL A 72 8.53 -10.21 -2.54
N SER A 73 7.88 -11.21 -1.94
CA SER A 73 6.52 -11.09 -1.41
C SER A 73 6.41 -11.25 0.10
N GLY A 74 7.54 -11.37 0.80
CA GLY A 74 7.60 -11.70 2.22
C GLY A 74 6.78 -12.96 2.50
N LEU A 75 6.12 -13.00 3.66
CA LEU A 75 5.14 -14.05 3.98
C LEU A 75 3.71 -13.70 3.50
N PHE A 76 3.56 -12.67 2.67
CA PHE A 76 2.26 -12.15 2.24
C PHE A 76 1.74 -12.80 0.96
N GLY A 77 2.59 -13.55 0.24
CA GLY A 77 2.25 -14.21 -1.03
C GLY A 77 1.92 -13.27 -2.18
N ASN A 78 2.03 -11.96 -1.97
CA ASN A 78 1.87 -10.94 -2.98
C ASN A 78 2.85 -9.79 -2.71
N VAL A 79 3.65 -9.45 -3.71
CA VAL A 79 4.63 -8.35 -3.62
C VAL A 79 4.01 -6.99 -3.30
N ASN A 80 2.77 -6.72 -3.76
CA ASN A 80 2.11 -5.45 -3.45
C ASN A 80 1.71 -5.39 -1.98
N TYR A 81 1.15 -6.47 -1.43
CA TYR A 81 0.78 -6.53 0.00
C TYR A 81 2.00 -6.40 0.90
N PHE A 82 3.11 -7.01 0.52
CA PHE A 82 4.37 -6.84 1.25
C PHE A 82 4.88 -5.39 1.19
N ALA A 83 4.87 -4.77 0.02
CA ALA A 83 5.25 -3.36 -0.13
C ALA A 83 4.34 -2.43 0.67
N GLU A 84 3.02 -2.65 0.64
CA GLU A 84 2.02 -1.92 1.42
C GLU A 84 2.24 -2.08 2.93
N TYR A 85 2.59 -3.28 3.38
CA TYR A 85 2.97 -3.52 4.76
C TYR A 85 4.20 -2.71 5.17
N LEU A 86 5.26 -2.65 4.35
CA LEU A 86 6.52 -1.97 4.69
C LEU A 86 6.38 -0.44 4.80
N ILE A 87 5.53 0.18 3.98
CA ILE A 87 5.39 1.65 3.97
C ILE A 87 4.66 2.21 5.19
N ILE A 88 3.94 1.39 5.95
CA ILE A 88 3.24 1.80 7.19
C ILE A 88 4.24 2.03 8.34
N PRO A 89 5.06 1.05 8.75
CA PRO A 89 5.99 1.18 9.86
C PRO A 89 7.23 2.03 9.54
N LEU A 90 7.73 2.04 8.30
CA LEU A 90 8.94 2.80 7.93
C LEU A 90 8.94 4.28 8.37
N PRO A 91 7.94 5.12 8.02
CA PRO A 91 7.94 6.53 8.41
C PRO A 91 7.84 6.73 9.93
N ILE A 92 7.15 5.82 10.64
CA ILE A 92 7.02 5.83 12.10
C ILE A 92 8.37 5.54 12.75
N ILE A 93 9.05 4.48 12.29
CA ILE A 93 10.35 4.06 12.83
C ILE A 93 11.43 5.11 12.53
N ILE A 94 11.40 5.73 11.34
CA ILE A 94 12.31 6.83 11.00
C ILE A 94 12.09 8.02 11.95
N ALA A 95 10.84 8.43 12.18
CA ALA A 95 10.53 9.50 13.12
C ALA A 95 11.00 9.17 14.55
N PHE A 96 10.79 7.92 14.97
CA PHE A 96 11.22 7.44 16.28
C PHE A 96 12.75 7.39 16.43
N PHE A 97 13.48 6.94 15.40
CA PHE A 97 14.94 6.97 15.34
C PHE A 97 15.50 8.39 15.53
N LEU A 98 14.90 9.37 14.84
CA LEU A 98 15.29 10.78 14.94
C LEU A 98 14.99 11.39 16.31
N ALA A 99 13.96 10.90 17.02
CA ALA A 99 13.59 11.37 18.35
C ALA A 99 14.35 10.69 19.49
N SER A 100 14.78 9.44 19.30
CA SER A 100 15.39 8.61 20.35
C SER A 100 16.80 9.08 20.73
N ARG A 101 17.07 9.09 22.05
CA ARG A 101 18.38 9.45 22.63
C ARG A 101 19.26 8.23 22.95
N LYS A 102 18.75 7.00 22.82
CA LYS A 102 19.43 5.76 23.25
C LYS A 102 20.32 5.19 22.13
N LYS A 103 21.63 5.42 22.19
CA LYS A 103 22.59 5.07 21.13
C LYS A 103 22.56 3.60 20.69
N ILE A 104 22.60 2.64 21.62
CA ILE A 104 22.64 1.20 21.28
C ILE A 104 21.35 0.74 20.59
N PHE A 105 20.22 1.22 21.08
CA PHE A 105 18.91 0.90 20.55
C PHE A 105 18.71 1.49 19.14
N ASN A 106 19.26 2.69 18.90
CA ASN A 106 19.24 3.32 17.58
C ASN A 106 19.99 2.50 16.52
N ILE A 107 20.98 1.68 16.87
CA ILE A 107 21.66 0.80 15.90
C ILE A 107 20.69 -0.26 15.37
N PHE A 108 19.93 -0.93 16.24
CA PHE A 108 18.94 -1.93 15.83
C PHE A 108 17.80 -1.32 15.04
N VAL A 109 17.35 -0.13 15.45
CA VAL A 109 16.32 0.63 14.71
C VAL A 109 16.83 1.01 13.32
N LEU A 110 18.08 1.46 13.20
CA LEU A 110 18.69 1.79 11.90
C LEU A 110 18.82 0.56 11.00
N LEU A 111 19.21 -0.59 11.57
CA LEU A 111 19.26 -1.86 10.83
C LEU A 111 17.87 -2.23 10.30
N ALA A 112 16.82 -2.11 11.12
CA ALA A 112 15.44 -2.37 10.67
C ALA A 112 15.00 -1.41 9.57
N ILE A 113 15.28 -0.11 9.69
CA ILE A 113 14.99 0.88 8.63
C ILE A 113 15.68 0.46 7.32
N PHE A 114 16.95 0.04 7.42
CA PHE A 114 17.73 -0.36 6.26
C PHE A 114 17.16 -1.62 5.60
N THR A 115 16.92 -2.69 6.35
CA THR A 115 16.42 -3.95 5.78
C THR A 115 15.01 -3.81 5.21
N MET A 116 14.15 -3.01 5.85
CA MET A 116 12.82 -2.69 5.36
C MET A 116 12.87 -1.80 4.11
N GLY A 117 13.75 -0.80 4.09
CA GLY A 117 13.95 0.09 2.95
C GLY A 117 14.46 -0.65 1.72
N GLU A 118 15.46 -1.53 1.89
CA GLU A 118 15.97 -2.37 0.81
C GLU A 118 14.91 -3.33 0.28
N SER A 119 14.19 -4.03 1.17
CA SER A 119 13.07 -4.88 0.76
C SER A 119 12.01 -4.11 -0.02
N LEU A 120 11.66 -2.89 0.42
CA LEU A 120 10.72 -2.03 -0.30
C LEU A 120 11.22 -1.76 -1.73
N ILE A 121 12.50 -1.43 -1.90
CA ILE A 121 13.13 -1.21 -3.21
C ILE A 121 13.08 -2.50 -4.07
N PHE A 122 13.30 -3.67 -3.47
CA PHE A 122 13.25 -4.95 -4.17
C PHE A 122 11.83 -5.41 -4.52
N THR A 123 10.79 -4.81 -3.94
CA THR A 123 9.41 -5.08 -4.38
C THR A 123 9.09 -4.51 -5.76
N PHE A 124 9.85 -3.50 -6.23
CA PHE A 124 9.57 -2.77 -7.47
C PHE A 124 8.12 -2.27 -7.60
N THR A 125 7.47 -1.96 -6.46
CA THR A 125 6.08 -1.51 -6.41
C THR A 125 6.03 0.02 -6.43
N ARG A 126 5.94 0.60 -7.63
CA ARG A 126 6.01 2.06 -7.87
C ARG A 126 5.02 2.86 -7.00
N SER A 127 3.79 2.37 -6.82
CA SER A 127 2.78 3.02 -5.98
C SER A 127 3.21 3.10 -4.51
N SER A 128 3.96 2.11 -4.02
CA SER A 128 4.45 2.09 -2.65
C SER A 128 5.58 3.09 -2.44
N TYR A 129 6.44 3.36 -3.43
CA TYR A 129 7.44 4.44 -3.33
C TYR A 129 6.77 5.81 -3.18
N LEU A 130 5.74 6.07 -3.98
CA LEU A 130 4.97 7.30 -3.88
C LEU A 130 4.23 7.39 -2.53
N GLY A 131 3.59 6.31 -2.09
CA GLY A 131 2.93 6.23 -0.79
C GLY A 131 3.88 6.51 0.36
N PHE A 132 5.08 5.91 0.32
CA PHE A 132 6.13 6.15 1.31
C PHE A 132 6.59 7.61 1.31
N ALA A 133 6.85 8.19 0.13
CA ALA A 133 7.24 9.60 0.01
C ALA A 133 6.19 10.56 0.59
N VAL A 134 4.91 10.34 0.26
CA VAL A 134 3.79 11.11 0.81
C VAL A 134 3.72 10.96 2.33
N SER A 135 3.90 9.73 2.86
CA SER A 135 3.91 9.49 4.31
C SER A 135 5.06 10.21 5.02
N LEU A 136 6.26 10.24 4.43
CA LEU A 136 7.42 10.96 4.97
C LEU A 136 7.20 12.47 4.95
N ILE A 137 6.68 13.02 3.84
CA ILE A 137 6.34 14.44 3.75
C ILE A 137 5.29 14.79 4.80
N PHE A 138 4.25 13.98 4.95
CA PHE A 138 3.22 14.19 5.94
C PHE A 138 3.78 14.20 7.37
N MET A 139 4.57 13.19 7.74
CA MET A 139 5.24 13.13 9.05
C MET A 139 6.18 14.31 9.28
N PHE A 140 6.90 14.74 8.24
CA PHE A 140 7.79 15.89 8.30
C PHE A 140 7.02 17.20 8.48
N LEU A 141 5.90 17.40 7.78
CA LEU A 141 5.03 18.56 7.96
C LEU A 141 4.41 18.60 9.37
N LEU A 142 4.01 17.44 9.92
CA LEU A 142 3.57 17.36 11.32
C LEU A 142 4.69 17.75 12.29
N PHE A 143 5.91 17.27 12.07
CA PHE A 143 7.08 17.68 12.85
C PHE A 143 7.30 19.20 12.79
N LEU A 144 7.25 19.81 11.61
CA LEU A 144 7.39 21.27 11.46
C LEU A 144 6.26 22.03 12.16
N LYS A 145 5.02 21.53 12.11
CA LYS A 145 3.88 22.11 12.82
C LYS A 145 4.12 22.13 14.34
N ILE A 146 4.68 21.05 14.90
CA ILE A 146 5.00 20.95 16.33
C ILE A 146 6.13 21.92 16.73
N GLN A 147 7.16 22.09 15.90
CA GLN A 147 8.28 23.00 16.19
C GLN A 147 7.92 24.49 16.05
N GLY A 148 6.90 24.81 15.25
CA GLY A 148 6.37 26.16 15.10
C GLY A 148 7.13 27.06 14.11
N LYS A 149 6.55 28.23 13.81
CA LYS A 149 6.99 29.11 12.70
C LYS A 149 8.43 29.60 12.83
N LYS A 150 8.91 29.90 14.05
CA LYS A 150 10.31 30.34 14.28
C LYS A 150 11.33 29.31 13.83
N PHE A 151 11.09 28.03 14.10
CA PHE A 151 11.96 26.95 13.66
C PHE A 151 12.00 26.84 12.13
N ILE A 152 10.83 26.97 11.49
CA ILE A 152 10.70 26.92 10.02
C ILE A 152 11.50 28.04 9.36
N TYR A 153 11.33 29.29 9.81
CA TYR A 153 12.07 30.42 9.22
C TYR A 153 13.58 30.29 9.41
N LYS A 154 14.04 29.80 10.56
CA LYS A 154 15.47 29.60 10.84
C LYS A 154 16.11 28.50 9.97
N ASN A 155 15.36 27.47 9.62
CA ASN A 155 15.87 26.26 8.96
C ASN A 155 15.33 26.06 7.52
N ASN A 156 14.75 27.10 6.91
CA ASN A 156 14.05 27.02 5.63
C ASN A 156 14.85 26.34 4.51
N LYS A 157 16.15 26.63 4.38
CA LYS A 157 17.03 26.01 3.38
C LYS A 157 17.15 24.50 3.56
N ILE A 158 17.33 24.04 4.80
CA ILE A 158 17.44 22.60 5.12
C ILE A 158 16.10 21.91 4.87
N ILE A 159 14.99 22.56 5.24
CA ILE A 159 13.64 22.04 5.01
C ILE A 159 13.39 21.82 3.51
N ILE A 160 13.75 22.80 2.67
CA ILE A 160 13.63 22.70 1.22
C ILE A 160 14.49 21.55 0.68
N LEU A 161 15.77 21.47 1.10
CA LEU A 161 16.67 20.39 0.69
C LEU A 161 16.15 18.99 1.06
N ILE A 162 15.53 18.83 2.23
CA ILE A 162 14.94 17.55 2.64
C ILE A 162 13.76 17.19 1.72
N ILE A 163 12.87 18.13 1.43
CA ILE A 163 11.73 17.90 0.54
C ILE A 163 12.20 17.57 -0.88
N GLU A 164 13.17 18.34 -1.39
CA GLU A 164 13.80 18.08 -2.70
C GLU A 164 14.44 16.70 -2.74
N ALA A 165 15.18 16.29 -1.70
CA ALA A 165 15.78 14.97 -1.62
C ALA A 165 14.72 13.86 -1.64
N ILE A 166 13.63 13.99 -0.89
CA ILE A 166 12.53 13.01 -0.91
C ILE A 166 11.93 12.92 -2.32
N VAL A 167 11.67 14.04 -2.99
CA VAL A 167 11.11 14.08 -4.34
C VAL A 167 12.08 13.45 -5.35
N ILE A 168 13.36 13.83 -5.33
CA ILE A 168 14.39 13.30 -6.24
C ILE A 168 14.56 11.79 -6.05
N ILE A 169 14.66 11.31 -4.80
CA ILE A 169 14.78 9.87 -4.51
C ILE A 169 13.54 9.13 -5.01
N THR A 170 12.34 9.69 -4.80
CA THR A 170 11.10 9.08 -5.29
C THR A 170 11.07 8.99 -6.81
N ILE A 171 11.48 10.04 -7.52
CA ILE A 171 11.58 10.05 -8.98
C ILE A 171 12.61 9.01 -9.45
N ALA A 172 13.79 8.94 -8.82
CA ALA A 172 14.81 7.96 -9.15
C ALA A 172 14.30 6.51 -8.98
N LEU A 173 13.63 6.21 -7.86
CA LEU A 173 13.01 4.91 -7.61
C LEU A 173 11.86 4.59 -8.57
N PHE A 174 11.09 5.60 -8.98
CA PHE A 174 9.99 5.43 -9.92
C PHE A 174 10.47 5.01 -11.32
N ILE A 175 11.61 5.56 -11.74
CA ILE A 175 12.21 5.30 -13.06
C ILE A 175 13.09 4.05 -13.06
N MET A 176 13.55 3.61 -11.88
CA MET A 176 14.44 2.45 -11.70
C MET A 176 13.98 1.22 -12.51
N ALA A 177 14.91 0.65 -13.27
CA ALA A 177 14.70 -0.61 -13.98
C ALA A 177 14.58 -1.77 -12.97
N ASN A 178 13.73 -2.75 -13.27
CA ASN A 178 13.66 -3.97 -12.47
C ASN A 178 14.68 -4.97 -13.03
N PRO A 179 15.83 -5.21 -12.38
CA PRO A 179 16.86 -6.13 -12.88
C PRO A 179 16.41 -7.59 -12.88
N ILE A 180 15.32 -7.92 -12.18
CA ILE A 180 14.71 -9.26 -12.21
C ILE A 180 14.03 -9.50 -13.57
N ASP A 181 13.59 -8.43 -14.24
CA ASP A 181 13.10 -8.48 -15.61
C ASP A 181 14.30 -8.33 -16.54
N LYS A 182 14.64 -9.38 -17.29
CA LYS A 182 15.89 -9.45 -18.09
C LYS A 182 15.87 -8.53 -19.34
N SER A 183 14.99 -7.54 -19.41
CA SER A 183 14.98 -6.59 -20.50
C SER A 183 16.16 -5.63 -20.36
N GLN A 184 16.93 -5.48 -21.44
CA GLN A 184 18.08 -4.57 -21.47
C GLN A 184 17.58 -3.13 -21.30
N ILE A 185 18.29 -2.35 -20.47
CA ILE A 185 17.98 -0.93 -20.25
C ILE A 185 18.27 -0.16 -21.54
N ASN A 186 17.27 -0.03 -22.40
CA ASN A 186 17.33 0.79 -23.59
C ASN A 186 16.74 2.19 -23.30
N LEU A 187 17.26 3.23 -23.96
CA LEU A 187 16.76 4.61 -23.87
C LEU A 187 15.25 4.73 -24.13
N SER A 188 14.70 3.83 -24.96
CA SER A 188 13.26 3.73 -25.24
C SER A 188 12.42 3.29 -24.04
N GLU A 189 12.93 2.46 -23.14
CA GLU A 189 12.22 2.08 -21.90
C GLU A 189 12.16 3.23 -20.90
N PHE A 190 13.19 4.08 -20.85
CA PHE A 190 13.21 5.26 -19.99
C PHE A 190 12.11 6.25 -20.39
N GLU A 191 11.98 6.52 -21.70
CA GLU A 191 10.88 7.32 -22.24
C GLU A 191 9.50 6.70 -21.96
N GLU A 192 9.40 5.37 -22.02
CA GLU A 192 8.17 4.65 -21.68
C GLU A 192 7.77 4.80 -20.21
N ARG A 193 8.75 4.80 -19.29
CA ARG A 193 8.52 4.90 -17.85
C ARG A 193 8.16 6.31 -17.37
N ILE A 194 8.56 7.34 -18.12
CA ILE A 194 8.30 8.76 -17.78
C ILE A 194 7.06 9.31 -18.51
N SER A 195 6.68 8.70 -19.63
CA SER A 195 5.53 9.13 -20.42
C SER A 195 4.21 8.76 -19.75
N ILE A 196 3.46 9.75 -19.24
CA ILE A 196 2.13 9.58 -18.64
C ILE A 196 1.15 8.82 -19.56
N PRO A 197 1.08 9.11 -20.89
CA PRO A 197 0.26 8.34 -21.82
C PRO A 197 0.66 6.86 -21.94
N LYS A 198 1.96 6.52 -21.88
CA LYS A 198 2.42 5.13 -21.98
C LYS A 198 2.31 4.38 -20.66
N VAL A 199 2.55 5.06 -19.53
CA VAL A 199 2.31 4.51 -18.18
C VAL A 199 0.83 4.16 -17.99
N SER A 200 -0.07 5.01 -18.48
CA SER A 200 -1.52 4.72 -18.46
C SER A 200 -1.94 3.61 -19.44
N ALA A 201 -1.12 3.33 -20.46
CA ALA A 201 -1.29 2.19 -21.37
C ALA A 201 -0.65 0.88 -20.85
N SER A 202 0.07 0.91 -19.71
CA SER A 202 0.68 -0.29 -19.13
C SER A 202 -0.37 -1.35 -18.78
N SER A 203 -0.03 -2.63 -18.96
CA SER A 203 -0.96 -3.77 -18.76
C SER A 203 -1.64 -3.78 -17.39
N SER A 204 -0.93 -3.38 -16.34
CA SER A 204 -1.46 -3.28 -14.97
C SER A 204 -2.46 -2.13 -14.80
N PHE A 205 -2.16 -0.94 -15.33
CA PHE A 205 -3.06 0.21 -15.22
C PHE A 205 -4.31 0.05 -16.10
N ALA A 206 -4.13 -0.46 -17.32
CA ALA A 206 -5.23 -0.79 -18.22
C ALA A 206 -6.19 -1.83 -17.61
N SER A 207 -5.64 -2.88 -16.97
CA SER A 207 -6.44 -3.86 -16.23
C SER A 207 -7.26 -3.22 -15.11
N ARG A 208 -6.66 -2.30 -14.32
CA ARG A 208 -7.38 -1.56 -13.27
C ARG A 208 -8.49 -0.66 -13.83
N ILE A 209 -8.25 0.06 -14.92
CA ILE A 209 -9.28 0.88 -15.57
C ILE A 209 -10.47 0.00 -15.97
N ALA A 210 -10.20 -1.15 -16.58
CA ALA A 210 -11.27 -2.05 -16.97
C ALA A 210 -12.01 -2.63 -15.76
N THR A 211 -11.29 -2.95 -14.68
CA THR A 211 -11.87 -3.32 -13.39
C THR A 211 -12.82 -2.26 -12.88
N TRP A 212 -12.37 -1.00 -12.81
CA TRP A 212 -13.21 0.09 -12.35
C TRP A 212 -14.44 0.29 -13.21
N LYS A 213 -14.33 0.14 -14.54
CA LYS A 213 -15.47 0.23 -15.46
C LYS A 213 -16.56 -0.79 -15.11
N PHE A 214 -16.23 -2.07 -14.95
CA PHE A 214 -17.28 -3.03 -14.57
C PHE A 214 -17.70 -2.89 -13.10
N THR A 215 -16.83 -2.40 -12.21
CA THR A 215 -17.22 -2.05 -10.82
C THR A 215 -18.29 -0.96 -10.81
N THR A 216 -18.23 0.01 -11.72
CA THR A 216 -19.30 1.02 -11.82
C THR A 216 -20.65 0.40 -12.21
N LEU A 217 -20.66 -0.69 -12.98
CA LEU A 217 -21.88 -1.43 -13.30
C LEU A 217 -22.41 -2.18 -12.06
N MET A 218 -21.53 -2.75 -11.22
CA MET A 218 -21.92 -3.35 -9.93
C MET A 218 -22.61 -2.32 -9.02
N ILE A 219 -22.00 -1.13 -8.91
CA ILE A 219 -22.53 -0.03 -8.11
C ILE A 219 -23.89 0.43 -8.66
N ARG A 220 -24.05 0.55 -9.98
CA ARG A 220 -25.32 0.95 -10.60
C ARG A 220 -26.45 -0.04 -10.34
N ASP A 221 -26.15 -1.34 -10.31
CA ASP A 221 -27.16 -2.37 -10.03
C ASP A 221 -27.59 -2.35 -8.55
N ASN A 222 -26.71 -2.02 -7.60
CA ASN A 222 -27.02 -2.00 -6.15
C ASN A 222 -26.38 -0.79 -5.40
N PRO A 223 -26.82 0.46 -5.66
CA PRO A 223 -26.08 1.64 -5.20
C PRO A 223 -26.19 1.92 -3.70
N LEU A 224 -27.28 1.48 -3.06
CA LEU A 224 -27.59 1.82 -1.66
C LEU A 224 -26.95 0.86 -0.66
N LEU A 225 -27.16 -0.45 -0.85
CA LEU A 225 -26.72 -1.51 0.07
C LEU A 225 -25.54 -2.33 -0.47
N GLY A 226 -25.18 -2.15 -1.75
CA GLY A 226 -24.16 -2.95 -2.40
C GLY A 226 -24.63 -4.39 -2.66
N SER A 227 -23.69 -5.20 -3.12
CA SER A 227 -23.93 -6.60 -3.48
C SER A 227 -23.68 -7.61 -2.35
N GLY A 228 -23.18 -7.14 -1.20
CA GLY A 228 -22.77 -7.93 -0.04
C GLY A 228 -21.26 -7.88 0.17
N LEU A 229 -20.83 -7.86 1.44
CA LEU A 229 -19.42 -7.92 1.84
C LEU A 229 -18.72 -9.13 1.22
N GLY A 230 -17.55 -8.90 0.60
CA GLY A 230 -16.73 -9.93 -0.04
C GLY A 230 -17.31 -10.53 -1.32
N THR A 231 -18.43 -10.01 -1.82
CA THR A 231 -19.07 -10.54 -3.04
C THR A 231 -18.46 -10.00 -4.34
N PHE A 232 -17.51 -9.06 -4.27
CA PHE A 232 -16.91 -8.45 -5.46
C PHE A 232 -16.32 -9.50 -6.41
N GLU A 233 -15.46 -10.38 -5.90
CA GLU A 233 -14.78 -11.43 -6.69
C GLU A 233 -15.79 -12.34 -7.41
N TYR A 234 -16.88 -12.70 -6.73
CA TYR A 234 -17.95 -13.55 -7.28
C TYR A 234 -18.77 -12.85 -8.35
N ASN A 235 -18.89 -11.53 -8.26
CA ASN A 235 -19.63 -10.72 -9.23
C ASN A 235 -18.76 -10.32 -10.44
N THR A 236 -17.43 -10.35 -10.33
CA THR A 236 -16.51 -9.88 -11.37
C THR A 236 -16.84 -10.42 -12.75
N LEU A 237 -16.93 -11.73 -12.94
CA LEU A 237 -17.17 -12.34 -14.25
C LEU A 237 -18.52 -11.90 -14.86
N LYS A 238 -19.57 -11.79 -14.03
CA LYS A 238 -20.90 -11.36 -14.46
C LYS A 238 -20.86 -9.93 -15.01
N TYR A 239 -20.26 -9.00 -14.28
CA TYR A 239 -20.23 -7.60 -14.68
C TYR A 239 -19.18 -7.30 -15.74
N GLN A 240 -18.11 -8.09 -15.79
CA GLN A 240 -17.15 -8.09 -16.89
C GLN A 240 -17.84 -8.51 -18.20
N ALA A 241 -18.65 -9.57 -18.20
CA ALA A 241 -19.45 -9.95 -19.36
C ALA A 241 -20.42 -8.83 -19.79
N LYS A 242 -21.17 -8.24 -18.84
CA LYS A 242 -22.02 -7.07 -19.12
C LYS A 242 -21.25 -5.90 -19.74
N LEU A 243 -20.03 -5.64 -19.29
CA LEU A 243 -19.19 -4.58 -19.85
C LEU A 243 -18.77 -4.91 -21.30
N PHE A 244 -18.48 -6.18 -21.60
CA PHE A 244 -18.14 -6.61 -22.96
C PHE A 244 -19.33 -6.56 -23.92
N ASP A 245 -20.55 -6.72 -23.44
CA ASP A 245 -21.76 -6.60 -24.27
C ASP A 245 -22.07 -5.13 -24.65
N GLN A 246 -21.54 -4.16 -23.90
CA GLN A 246 -21.76 -2.72 -24.14
C GLN A 246 -20.88 -2.11 -25.26
N GLY A 247 -20.06 -2.89 -25.97
CA GLY A 247 -19.27 -2.43 -27.12
C GLY A 247 -17.93 -3.13 -27.30
N GLN A 248 -16.98 -2.51 -28.02
CA GLN A 248 -15.62 -3.06 -28.24
C GLN A 248 -14.71 -2.93 -27.00
N ASN A 249 -15.19 -3.36 -25.83
CA ASN A 249 -14.42 -3.32 -24.58
C ASN A 249 -13.49 -4.55 -24.41
N ARG A 250 -13.57 -5.53 -25.30
CA ARG A 250 -12.76 -6.76 -25.26
C ARG A 250 -11.27 -6.51 -25.47
N THR A 251 -10.89 -5.45 -26.18
CA THR A 251 -9.49 -5.05 -26.42
C THR A 251 -8.81 -4.44 -25.20
N ILE A 252 -9.57 -4.09 -24.16
CA ILE A 252 -9.06 -3.38 -22.97
C ILE A 252 -8.53 -4.37 -21.92
N TYR A 253 -8.86 -5.66 -22.01
CA TYR A 253 -8.66 -6.59 -20.89
C TYR A 253 -7.59 -7.67 -21.17
N PRO A 254 -6.49 -7.71 -20.39
CA PRO A 254 -5.61 -8.88 -20.36
C PRO A 254 -6.30 -10.02 -19.58
N TYR A 255 -6.38 -11.21 -20.17
CA TYR A 255 -7.03 -12.41 -19.63
C TYR A 255 -6.92 -12.56 -18.09
N GLY A 256 -8.06 -12.61 -17.38
CA GLY A 256 -8.10 -12.84 -15.93
C GLY A 256 -9.43 -12.45 -15.27
N PHE A 257 -9.60 -12.81 -14.00
CA PHE A 257 -10.70 -12.36 -13.15
C PHE A 257 -10.14 -11.50 -12.01
N ALA A 258 -10.75 -10.35 -11.73
CA ALA A 258 -10.33 -9.48 -10.64
C ALA A 258 -10.93 -9.94 -9.30
N GLN A 259 -10.08 -10.15 -8.30
CA GLN A 259 -10.49 -10.48 -6.93
C GLN A 259 -10.84 -9.24 -6.11
N LYS A 260 -10.28 -8.08 -6.49
CA LYS A 260 -10.45 -6.79 -5.81
C LYS A 260 -10.56 -5.67 -6.84
N ALA A 261 -11.21 -4.58 -6.46
CA ALA A 261 -11.30 -3.37 -7.28
C ALA A 261 -9.97 -2.62 -7.42
N HIS A 262 -8.97 -2.92 -6.58
CA HIS A 262 -7.74 -2.11 -6.44
C HIS A 262 -8.04 -0.62 -6.18
N ASN A 263 -9.16 -0.35 -5.51
CA ASN A 263 -9.63 0.93 -5.02
C ASN A 263 -10.64 0.65 -3.92
N GLU A 264 -10.28 0.97 -2.68
CA GLU A 264 -11.04 0.64 -1.47
C GLU A 264 -12.40 1.34 -1.46
N TYR A 265 -12.48 2.57 -1.98
CA TYR A 265 -13.74 3.31 -2.05
C TYR A 265 -14.72 2.66 -3.04
N LEU A 266 -14.24 2.26 -4.22
CA LEU A 266 -15.07 1.55 -5.20
C LEU A 266 -15.44 0.15 -4.71
N GLN A 267 -14.52 -0.54 -4.02
CA GLN A 267 -14.78 -1.84 -3.40
C GLN A 267 -15.91 -1.73 -2.38
N LEU A 268 -15.78 -0.81 -1.41
CA LEU A 268 -16.77 -0.61 -0.36
C LEU A 268 -18.12 -0.17 -0.92
N TRP A 269 -18.14 0.67 -1.96
CA TRP A 269 -19.40 1.05 -2.61
C TRP A 269 -20.05 -0.14 -3.32
N ALA A 270 -19.27 -0.95 -4.05
CA ALA A 270 -19.82 -2.11 -4.76
C ALA A 270 -20.35 -3.20 -3.80
N GLU A 271 -19.72 -3.38 -2.64
CA GLU A 271 -20.07 -4.44 -1.68
C GLU A 271 -21.06 -3.99 -0.61
N LEU A 272 -20.92 -2.78 -0.05
CA LEU A 272 -21.70 -2.27 1.07
C LEU A 272 -22.60 -1.07 0.70
N GLY A 273 -22.54 -0.63 -0.56
CA GLY A 273 -23.31 0.49 -1.04
C GLY A 273 -22.82 1.83 -0.50
N ILE A 274 -23.55 2.90 -0.83
CA ILE A 274 -23.23 4.24 -0.34
C ILE A 274 -23.31 4.32 1.19
N ILE A 275 -24.19 3.54 1.82
CA ILE A 275 -24.34 3.54 3.28
C ILE A 275 -23.05 3.04 3.95
N GLY A 276 -22.53 1.90 3.53
CA GLY A 276 -21.28 1.37 4.08
C GLY A 276 -20.08 2.29 3.80
N LEU A 277 -20.00 2.85 2.59
CA LEU A 277 -18.96 3.82 2.25
C LEU A 277 -19.04 5.08 3.13
N SER A 278 -20.24 5.63 3.36
CA SER A 278 -20.43 6.80 4.22
C SER A 278 -20.04 6.53 5.67
N ILE A 279 -20.36 5.35 6.21
CA ILE A 279 -19.94 4.95 7.57
C ILE A 279 -18.41 4.88 7.64
N PHE A 280 -17.76 4.28 6.64
CA PHE A 280 -16.30 4.21 6.58
C PHE A 280 -15.66 5.61 6.57
N ILE A 281 -16.14 6.52 5.71
CA ILE A 281 -15.64 7.90 5.64
C ILE A 281 -15.88 8.63 6.96
N TRP A 282 -17.06 8.45 7.58
CA TRP A 282 -17.38 9.04 8.87
C TRP A 282 -16.45 8.58 9.98
N LEU A 283 -16.11 7.30 10.05
CA LEU A 283 -15.13 6.77 11.02
C LEU A 283 -13.74 7.39 10.81
N MET A 284 -13.29 7.50 9.56
CA MET A 284 -12.01 8.12 9.22
C MET A 284 -11.94 9.59 9.65
N VAL A 285 -13.00 10.36 9.40
CA VAL A 285 -13.08 11.77 9.80
C VAL A 285 -13.16 11.92 11.33
N SER A 286 -13.96 11.07 11.98
CA SER A 286 -14.14 11.11 13.44
C SER A 286 -12.83 10.85 14.19
N TYR A 287 -11.97 9.98 13.65
CA TYR A 287 -10.66 9.69 14.23
C TYR A 287 -9.76 10.94 14.36
N PHE A 288 -9.82 11.88 13.41
CA PHE A 288 -8.98 13.09 13.42
C PHE A 288 -9.60 14.28 14.16
N ASN A 289 -10.86 14.18 14.57
CA ASN A 289 -11.60 15.25 15.25
C ASN A 289 -11.55 15.14 16.78
N TYR A 290 -10.79 14.20 17.32
CA TYR A 290 -10.56 13.99 18.76
C TYR A 290 -9.14 14.41 19.13
#